data_AF-A0A973RE88-F1
#
_entry.id   AF-A0A973RE88-F1
#
_cell.length_a   1.000
_cell.length_b   1.000
_cell.length_c   1.000
_cell.angle_alpha   90.00
_cell.angle_beta   90.00
_cell.angle_gamma   90.00
#
_symmetry.space_group_name_H-M   'P 1'
#
loop_
_entity.id
_entity.type
_entity.pdbx_description
1 polymer ?
#
loop_
_entity_poly.entity_id
_entity_poly.type
_entity_poly.pdbx_seq_one_letter_code
_entity_poly.pdbx_strand_id
1 'polypeptide(L)'
;MKRLATVALLLPVLLAGCQEDASSAQKYSTGGDPADSPCARVVSAIGYAGLMLKPKGQEEQQYFEDAVIGRLAELRGITLQFGDRLPASLHPAVETVKTVTAGLSRNDVPHERQVALLKQYRVAADQIVAGCE
;
A
#
# COMPACT_ATOMS: atom_id res chain seq x y z
N MET A 1 -3.39 -16.97 -70.74
CA MET A 1 -4.78 -16.54 -70.47
C MET A 1 -4.96 -16.38 -68.97
N LYS A 2 -5.35 -15.16 -68.54
CA LYS A 2 -6.20 -14.79 -67.37
C LYS A 2 -5.92 -15.45 -66.00
N ARG A 3 -5.76 -14.76 -64.86
CA ARG A 3 -5.87 -13.37 -64.42
C ARG A 3 -5.16 -13.28 -63.06
N LEU A 4 -4.38 -12.22 -62.84
CA LEU A 4 -3.86 -11.81 -61.54
C LEU A 4 -5.03 -11.34 -60.65
N ALA A 5 -5.14 -11.86 -59.44
CA ALA A 5 -6.06 -11.36 -58.42
C ALA A 5 -5.26 -10.56 -57.39
N THR A 6 -5.19 -9.26 -57.62
CA THR A 6 -4.69 -8.25 -56.72
C THR A 6 -5.71 -8.09 -55.58
N VAL A 7 -5.42 -8.61 -54.39
CA VAL A 7 -6.21 -8.31 -53.19
C VAL A 7 -5.55 -7.11 -52.53
N ALA A 8 -6.17 -5.95 -52.73
CA ALA A 8 -5.76 -4.68 -52.18
C ALA A 8 -5.87 -4.69 -50.64
N LEU A 9 -4.76 -4.38 -49.97
CA LEU A 9 -4.77 -3.95 -48.57
C LEU A 9 -5.55 -2.63 -48.46
N LEU A 10 -6.70 -2.67 -47.82
CA LEU A 10 -7.38 -1.49 -47.29
C LEU A 10 -7.55 -1.71 -45.79
N LEU A 11 -6.59 -1.20 -45.00
CA LEU A 11 -6.77 -0.92 -43.59
C LEU A 11 -7.58 0.39 -43.47
N PRO A 12 -8.75 0.39 -42.82
CA PRO A 12 -9.16 1.53 -42.04
C PRO A 12 -8.70 1.32 -40.61
N VAL A 13 -7.78 2.21 -40.23
CA VAL A 13 -7.39 2.59 -38.88
C VAL A 13 -8.62 2.66 -37.96
N LEU A 14 -8.88 1.58 -37.23
CA LEU A 14 -9.78 1.56 -36.06
C LEU A 14 -8.94 1.19 -34.83
N LEU A 15 -7.86 1.93 -34.64
CA LEU A 15 -7.10 2.02 -33.38
C LEU A 15 -7.48 3.32 -32.64
N ALA A 16 -8.72 3.78 -32.80
CA ALA A 16 -9.29 4.86 -32.01
C ALA A 16 -10.19 4.22 -30.94
N GLY A 17 -9.56 3.73 -29.88
CA GLY A 17 -10.23 3.08 -28.76
C GLY A 17 -9.31 2.67 -27.62
N CYS A 18 -8.05 3.14 -27.61
CA CYS A 18 -7.33 3.28 -26.34
C CYS A 18 -7.91 4.53 -25.68
N GLN A 19 -8.97 4.33 -24.90
CA GLN A 19 -9.54 5.36 -24.06
C GLN A 19 -8.49 5.68 -22.98
N GLU A 20 -7.57 6.58 -23.32
CA GLU A 20 -6.65 7.25 -22.41
C GLU A 20 -7.47 8.17 -21.51
N ASP A 21 -8.15 7.61 -20.52
CA ASP A 21 -8.68 8.36 -19.36
C ASP A 21 -8.97 7.44 -18.16
N ALA A 22 -8.30 6.28 -18.09
CA ALA A 22 -8.09 5.64 -16.81
C ALA A 22 -6.98 6.43 -16.12
N SER A 23 -7.34 7.43 -15.32
CA SER A 23 -6.43 8.06 -14.37
C SER A 23 -5.55 6.97 -13.77
N SER A 24 -4.26 6.98 -14.11
CA SER A 24 -3.28 5.97 -13.69
C SER A 24 -2.91 6.17 -12.22
N ALA A 25 -3.85 6.65 -11.40
CA ALA A 25 -3.69 6.74 -9.97
C ALA A 25 -3.46 5.32 -9.45
N GLN A 26 -2.35 5.11 -8.76
CA GLN A 26 -2.00 3.84 -8.13
C GLN A 26 -3.19 3.38 -7.26
N LYS A 27 -3.93 2.38 -7.73
CA LYS A 27 -5.09 1.85 -7.01
C LYS A 27 -4.63 0.67 -6.17
N TYR A 28 -4.70 0.83 -4.86
CA TYR A 28 -4.39 -0.23 -3.92
C TYR A 28 -5.67 -1.02 -3.62
N SER A 29 -5.60 -2.35 -3.69
CA SER A 29 -6.72 -3.20 -3.30
C SER A 29 -6.80 -3.27 -1.77
N THR A 30 -7.49 -2.32 -1.16
CA THR A 30 -7.58 -2.17 0.30
C THR A 30 -8.94 -2.59 0.88
N GLY A 31 -9.88 -2.99 0.01
CA GLY A 31 -11.25 -3.34 0.40
C GLY A 31 -12.07 -2.18 0.98
N GLY A 32 -11.56 -0.94 0.95
CA GLY A 32 -12.26 0.25 1.42
C GLY A 32 -12.89 1.07 0.31
N ASP A 33 -14.00 1.73 0.62
CA ASP A 33 -14.55 2.74 -0.26
C ASP A 33 -13.56 3.92 -0.29
N PRO A 34 -13.15 4.44 -1.46
CA PRO A 34 -12.33 5.64 -1.53
C PRO A 34 -12.91 6.85 -0.76
N ALA A 35 -14.23 6.91 -0.56
CA ALA A 35 -14.92 7.93 0.22
C ALA A 35 -14.89 7.71 1.75
N ASP A 36 -14.38 6.56 2.22
CA ASP A 36 -14.23 6.30 3.65
C ASP A 36 -13.34 7.36 4.33
N SER A 37 -13.61 7.63 5.61
CA SER A 37 -12.78 8.51 6.43
C SER A 37 -11.31 8.06 6.42
N PRO A 38 -10.37 8.89 5.93
CA PRO A 38 -8.96 8.50 5.87
C PRO A 38 -8.37 8.13 7.23
N CYS A 39 -8.67 8.90 8.27
CA CYS A 39 -8.25 8.59 9.63
C CYS A 39 -8.82 7.24 10.11
N ALA A 40 -10.12 6.99 9.92
CA ALA A 40 -10.72 5.73 10.34
C ALA A 40 -10.08 4.53 9.65
N ARG A 41 -9.79 4.63 8.34
CA ARG A 41 -9.14 3.57 7.57
C ARG A 41 -7.72 3.29 8.05
N VAL A 42 -6.90 4.33 8.20
CA VAL A 42 -5.49 4.15 8.60
C VAL A 42 -5.38 3.68 10.07
N VAL A 43 -6.15 4.28 10.99
CA VAL A 43 -6.17 3.87 12.41
C VAL A 43 -6.67 2.43 12.57
N SER A 44 -7.74 2.06 11.87
CA SER A 44 -8.23 0.68 11.89
C SER A 44 -7.19 -0.31 11.38
N ALA A 45 -6.50 0.01 10.28
CA ALA A 45 -5.43 -0.83 9.74
C ALA A 45 -4.24 -0.99 10.71
N ILE A 46 -3.84 0.10 11.38
CA ILE A 46 -2.82 0.08 12.44
C ILE A 46 -3.25 -0.86 13.57
N GLY A 47 -4.51 -0.75 14.01
CA GLY A 47 -5.09 -1.61 15.04
C GLY A 47 -5.08 -3.09 14.64
N TYR A 48 -5.53 -3.42 13.43
CA TYR A 48 -5.51 -4.80 12.92
C TYR A 48 -4.10 -5.37 12.76
N ALA A 49 -3.13 -4.55 12.33
CA ALA A 49 -1.72 -4.96 12.33
C ALA A 49 -1.22 -5.22 13.75
N GLY A 50 -1.60 -4.39 14.71
CA GLY A 50 -1.28 -4.55 16.13
C GLY A 50 -1.67 -5.91 16.71
N LEU A 51 -2.77 -6.52 16.26
CA LEU A 51 -3.22 -7.84 16.73
C LEU A 51 -2.26 -8.99 16.38
N MET A 52 -1.42 -8.81 15.36
CA MET A 52 -0.45 -9.80 14.88
C MET A 52 0.96 -9.54 15.42
N LEU A 53 1.17 -8.38 16.04
CA LEU A 53 2.46 -7.97 16.56
C LEU A 53 2.57 -8.30 18.05
N LYS A 54 3.76 -8.66 18.51
CA LYS A 54 4.10 -8.72 19.93
C LYS A 54 3.84 -7.35 20.59
N PRO A 55 3.65 -7.28 21.91
CA PRO A 55 3.52 -6.00 22.60
C PRO A 55 4.73 -5.07 22.38
N LYS A 56 4.51 -3.76 22.54
CA LYS A 56 5.59 -2.76 22.52
C LYS A 56 6.64 -3.09 23.60
N GLY A 57 7.92 -3.00 23.25
CA GLY A 57 9.03 -3.41 24.11
C GLY A 57 9.38 -4.90 24.04
N GLN A 58 8.71 -5.67 23.19
CA GLN A 58 9.04 -7.08 22.89
C GLN A 58 9.37 -7.28 21.40
N GLU A 59 9.82 -6.24 20.71
CA GLU A 59 10.08 -6.29 19.26
C GLU A 59 11.11 -7.35 18.88
N GLU A 60 12.11 -7.59 19.73
CA GLU A 60 13.15 -8.60 19.52
C GLU A 60 12.60 -10.03 19.44
N GLN A 61 11.43 -10.27 20.02
CA GLN A 61 10.75 -11.56 20.07
C GLN A 61 9.71 -11.73 18.95
N GLN A 62 9.58 -10.75 18.06
CA GLN A 62 8.63 -10.80 16.96
C GLN A 62 9.10 -11.80 15.89
N TYR A 63 8.32 -12.85 15.63
CA TYR A 63 8.51 -13.65 14.43
C TYR A 63 7.77 -12.98 13.26
N PHE A 64 8.49 -12.69 12.18
CA PHE A 64 7.93 -12.08 10.96
C PHE A 64 7.50 -13.18 9.98
N GLU A 65 6.51 -13.97 10.38
CA GLU A 65 5.92 -15.02 9.54
C GLU A 65 5.04 -14.41 8.44
N ASP A 66 4.69 -15.22 7.43
CA ASP A 66 3.92 -14.77 6.26
C ASP A 66 2.62 -14.03 6.63
N ALA A 67 1.94 -14.44 7.71
CA ALA A 67 0.73 -13.78 8.19
C ALA A 67 1.01 -12.34 8.70
N VAL A 68 2.11 -12.14 9.42
CA VAL A 68 2.54 -10.81 9.90
C VAL A 68 2.96 -9.95 8.72
N ILE A 69 3.75 -10.50 7.81
CA ILE A 69 4.23 -9.80 6.61
C ILE A 69 3.06 -9.39 5.71
N GLY A 70 2.12 -10.29 5.47
CA GLY A 70 0.90 -10.02 4.70
C GLY A 70 0.03 -8.93 5.34
N ARG A 71 -0.12 -8.94 6.66
CA ARG A 71 -0.85 -7.90 7.39
C ARG A 71 -0.17 -6.53 7.32
N LEU A 72 1.16 -6.49 7.38
CA LEU A 72 1.93 -5.24 7.21
C LEU A 72 1.88 -4.72 5.76
N ALA A 73 1.81 -5.62 4.77
CA ALA A 73 1.60 -5.27 3.37
C ALA A 73 0.21 -4.65 3.14
N GLU A 74 -0.84 -5.20 3.76
CA GLU A 74 -2.19 -4.64 3.71
C GLU A 74 -2.24 -3.24 4.32
N LEU A 75 -1.64 -3.06 5.51
CA LEU A 75 -1.51 -1.75 6.15
C LEU A 75 -0.79 -0.75 5.25
N ARG A 76 0.29 -1.17 4.57
CA ARG A 76 0.99 -0.32 3.60
C ARG A 76 0.05 0.13 2.48
N GLY A 77 -0.72 -0.79 1.89
CA GLY A 77 -1.69 -0.47 0.84
C GLY A 77 -2.73 0.56 1.29
N ILE A 78 -3.27 0.39 2.51
CA ILE A 78 -4.21 1.34 3.10
C ILE A 78 -3.54 2.70 3.33
N THR A 79 -2.33 2.71 3.87
CA THR A 79 -1.57 3.95 4.11
C THR A 79 -1.26 4.67 2.80
N LEU A 80 -0.96 3.95 1.72
CA LEU A 80 -0.73 4.56 0.41
C LEU A 80 -2.00 5.14 -0.22
N GLN A 81 -3.18 4.56 0.05
CA GLN A 81 -4.45 5.05 -0.50
C GLN A 81 -5.08 6.19 0.31
N PHE A 82 -4.91 6.19 1.62
CA PHE A 82 -5.59 7.12 2.53
C PHE A 82 -4.64 8.09 3.22
N GLY A 83 -3.36 7.76 3.34
CA GLY A 83 -2.34 8.51 4.09
C GLY A 83 -2.23 9.98 3.72
N ASP A 84 -2.21 10.30 2.43
CA ASP A 84 -2.01 11.68 1.96
C ASP A 84 -3.21 12.60 2.28
N ARG A 85 -4.36 12.00 2.61
CA ARG A 85 -5.58 12.71 3.01
C ARG A 85 -5.73 12.88 4.52
N LEU A 86 -4.76 12.41 5.32
CA LEU A 86 -4.69 12.74 6.75
C LEU A 86 -4.30 14.22 6.93
N PRO A 87 -4.55 14.82 8.13
CA PRO A 87 -4.05 16.14 8.47
C PRO A 87 -2.57 16.32 8.13
N ALA A 88 -2.20 17.48 7.57
CA ALA A 88 -0.83 17.74 7.10
C ALA A 88 0.23 17.59 8.20
N SER A 89 -0.12 17.84 9.46
CA SER A 89 0.74 17.60 10.63
C SER A 89 1.17 16.13 10.78
N LEU A 90 0.42 15.18 10.21
CA LEU A 90 0.70 13.74 10.27
C LEU A 90 1.46 13.21 9.07
N HIS A 91 1.67 13.99 8.01
CA HIS A 91 2.35 13.53 6.80
C HIS A 91 3.75 12.94 7.07
N PRO A 92 4.60 13.49 7.95
CA PRO A 92 5.88 12.85 8.29
C PRO A 92 5.74 11.44 8.89
N ALA A 93 4.72 11.23 9.73
CA ALA A 93 4.43 9.93 10.32
C ALA A 93 3.88 8.95 9.27
N VAL A 94 3.00 9.42 8.38
CA VAL A 94 2.48 8.65 7.24
C VAL A 94 3.63 8.17 6.34
N GLU A 95 4.55 9.05 5.96
CA GLU A 95 5.70 8.69 5.14
C GLU A 95 6.63 7.71 5.84
N THR A 96 6.79 7.84 7.15
CA THR A 96 7.52 6.85 7.95
C THR A 96 6.83 5.48 7.89
N VAL A 97 5.51 5.41 8.11
CA VAL A 97 4.74 4.16 8.02
C VAL A 97 4.86 3.55 6.61
N LYS A 98 4.70 4.32 5.53
CA LYS A 98 4.88 3.84 4.15
C LYS A 98 6.25 3.21 3.94
N THR A 99 7.29 3.88 4.41
CA THR A 99 8.69 3.45 4.21
C THR A 99 9.01 2.19 5.00
N VAL A 100 8.67 2.15 6.29
CA VAL A 100 9.02 1.00 7.14
C VAL A 100 8.20 -0.23 6.78
N THR A 101 6.90 -0.06 6.44
CA THR A 101 6.06 -1.18 6.00
C THR A 101 6.49 -1.72 4.64
N ALA A 102 7.08 -0.91 3.76
CA ALA A 102 7.69 -1.41 2.52
C ALA A 102 8.88 -2.35 2.77
N GLY A 103 9.63 -2.13 3.85
CA GLY A 103 10.67 -3.05 4.30
C GLY A 103 10.10 -4.26 5.02
N LEU A 104 9.18 -4.04 5.96
CA LEU A 104 8.59 -5.13 6.76
C LEU A 104 7.71 -6.09 5.94
N SER A 105 7.20 -5.66 4.79
CA SER A 105 6.36 -6.47 3.91
C SER A 105 7.15 -7.39 2.98
N ARG A 106 8.43 -7.68 3.26
CA ARG A 106 9.27 -8.57 2.44
C ARG A 106 9.86 -9.71 3.28
N ASN A 107 9.99 -10.87 2.64
CA ASN A 107 10.49 -12.11 3.27
C ASN A 107 12.02 -12.20 3.31
N ASP A 108 12.74 -11.28 2.66
CA ASP A 108 14.21 -11.29 2.51
C ASP A 108 14.93 -10.35 3.48
N VAL A 109 14.22 -9.70 4.41
CA VAL A 109 14.82 -8.75 5.34
C VAL A 109 15.37 -9.48 6.56
N PRO A 110 16.66 -9.28 6.92
CA PRO A 110 17.23 -9.86 8.13
C PRO A 110 16.45 -9.45 9.39
N HIS A 111 16.30 -10.38 10.34
CA HIS A 111 15.52 -10.19 11.57
C HIS A 111 15.87 -8.90 12.32
N GLU A 112 17.16 -8.64 12.55
CA GLU A 112 17.62 -7.41 13.24
C GLU A 112 17.13 -6.13 12.55
N ARG A 113 17.09 -6.15 11.21
CA ARG A 113 16.55 -5.04 10.42
C ARG A 113 15.03 -4.96 10.53
N GLN A 114 14.32 -6.08 10.54
CA GLN A 114 12.87 -6.10 10.76
C GLN A 114 12.51 -5.53 12.15
N VAL A 115 13.25 -5.91 13.20
CA VAL A 115 13.09 -5.36 14.55
C VAL A 115 13.29 -3.84 14.56
N ALA A 116 14.36 -3.34 13.93
CA ALA A 116 14.62 -1.90 13.83
C ALA A 116 13.48 -1.15 13.11
N LEU A 117 12.97 -1.71 12.01
CA LEU A 117 11.83 -1.16 11.28
C LEU A 117 10.54 -1.20 12.10
N LEU A 118 10.30 -2.27 12.86
CA LEU A 118 9.14 -2.41 13.73
C LEU A 118 9.13 -1.33 14.84
N LYS A 119 10.30 -1.04 15.43
CA LYS A 119 10.43 0.05 16.41
C LYS A 119 10.09 1.41 15.81
N GLN A 120 10.57 1.70 14.60
CA GLN A 120 10.25 2.93 13.88
C GLN A 120 8.75 3.01 13.52
N TYR A 121 8.19 1.90 13.06
CA TYR A 121 6.76 1.77 12.76
C TYR A 121 5.91 2.16 13.97
N ARG A 122 6.21 1.63 15.16
CA ARG A 122 5.39 1.92 16.36
C ARG A 122 5.35 3.40 16.70
N VAL A 123 6.48 4.09 16.64
CA VAL A 123 6.52 5.53 16.94
C VAL A 123 5.65 6.31 15.96
N ALA A 124 5.76 6.02 14.67
CA ALA A 124 4.95 6.70 13.65
C ALA A 124 3.46 6.32 13.72
N ALA A 125 3.15 5.06 14.01
CA ALA A 125 1.79 4.59 14.20
C ALA A 125 1.12 5.27 15.40
N ASP A 126 1.82 5.37 16.54
CA ASP A 126 1.33 6.06 17.75
C ASP A 126 1.01 7.54 17.44
N GLN A 127 1.85 8.22 16.65
CA GLN A 127 1.60 9.60 16.22
C GLN A 127 0.35 9.74 15.35
N ILE A 128 0.14 8.81 14.41
CA ILE A 128 -1.05 8.81 13.55
C ILE A 128 -2.32 8.56 14.37
N VAL A 129 -2.29 7.57 15.27
CA VAL A 129 -3.44 7.25 16.12
C VAL A 129 -3.81 8.47 16.97
N ALA A 130 -2.84 9.06 17.69
CA ALA A 130 -3.09 10.21 18.54
C ALA A 130 -3.57 11.46 17.79
N GLY A 131 -3.16 11.65 16.53
CA GLY A 131 -3.58 12.81 15.73
C GLY A 131 -4.88 12.63 14.94
N CYS A 132 -5.43 11.42 14.93
CA CYS A 132 -6.71 11.10 14.30
C CYS A 132 -7.86 10.90 15.32
N GLU A 133 -7.57 11.00 16.62
CA GLU A 133 -8.54 11.17 17.71
C GLU A 133 -9.11 12.60 17.75
#